data_AF-A0A971KFE2-F1
#
_entry.id   AF-A0A971KFE2-F1
#
_cell.length_a   1.000
_cell.length_b   1.000
_cell.length_c   1.000
_cell.angle_alpha   90.00
_cell.angle_beta   90.00
_cell.angle_gamma   90.00
#
_symmetry.space_group_name_H-M   'P 1'
#
loop_
_entity.id
_entity.type
_entity.pdbx_description
1 polymer ?
#
loop_
_entity_poly.entity_id
_entity_poly.type
_entity_poly.pdbx_seq_one_letter_code
_entity_poly.pdbx_strand_id
1 'polypeptide(L)'
;TAVPGTTRDSIEETVIYRGIPIRFVDTAGIRATEDEVESIGVGRSIRLIKDADMCIWMLDSSEPFSDEDRELWSLIGEKPHVVALNKSDLVPYDNEKLLREITFNSNVISISALNSQGIENLKELIVKDFVNGNTLGGSYGVTSRQMRGISAAISALVAARDTLVAKIGDDVALACISDARVALAEVIGADSTEDLVNRIFKDFCVGK
;
A
#
# COMPACT_ATOMS: atom_id res chain seq x y z
N THR A 1 -9.95 6.58 40.84
CA THR A 1 -11.27 6.04 40.45
C THR A 1 -11.17 5.61 39.00
N ALA A 2 -11.29 4.29 38.75
CA ALA A 2 -11.12 3.60 37.46
C ALA A 2 -12.26 3.98 36.48
N VAL A 3 -12.08 4.04 35.15
CA VAL A 3 -11.70 2.93 34.24
C VAL A 3 -10.76 3.40 33.10
N PRO A 4 -9.64 2.70 32.84
CA PRO A 4 -8.83 2.85 31.62
C PRO A 4 -9.39 1.96 30.50
N GLY A 5 -9.72 2.53 29.34
CA GLY A 5 -10.27 1.73 28.23
C GLY A 5 -10.87 2.51 27.06
N THR A 6 -10.15 3.47 26.47
CA THR A 6 -10.56 4.07 25.19
C THR A 6 -9.34 4.36 24.29
N THR A 7 -8.76 3.32 23.71
CA THR A 7 -7.94 3.46 22.49
C THR A 7 -8.58 2.55 21.45
N ARG A 8 -9.58 3.09 20.75
CA ARG A 8 -10.46 2.38 19.80
C ARG A 8 -10.31 2.92 18.37
N ASP A 9 -9.13 3.43 18.06
CA ASP A 9 -8.72 3.73 16.70
C ASP A 9 -8.11 2.46 16.12
N SER A 10 -8.47 2.12 14.87
CA SER A 10 -7.81 1.05 14.12
C SER A 10 -6.30 1.27 14.22
N ILE A 11 -5.57 0.27 14.70
CA ILE A 11 -4.11 0.35 14.73
C ILE A 11 -3.68 0.25 13.26
N GLU A 12 -3.26 1.38 12.72
CA GLU A 12 -2.76 1.51 11.36
C GLU A 12 -1.24 1.59 11.42
N GLU A 13 -0.57 0.60 10.87
CA GLU A 13 0.89 0.54 10.82
C GLU A 13 1.35 0.48 9.37
N THR A 14 2.34 1.29 9.03
CA THR A 14 2.92 1.29 7.68
C THR A 14 4.32 0.70 7.72
N VAL A 15 4.52 -0.36 6.93
CA VAL A 15 5.80 -1.04 6.79
C VAL A 15 6.28 -0.89 5.35
N ILE A 16 7.57 -0.62 5.15
CA ILE A 16 8.18 -0.65 3.83
C ILE A 16 8.79 -2.03 3.62
N TYR A 17 8.32 -2.77 2.62
CA TYR A 17 8.85 -4.09 2.28
C TYR A 17 9.13 -4.18 0.78
N ARG A 18 10.36 -4.56 0.42
CA ARG A 18 10.88 -4.51 -0.98
C ARG A 18 10.64 -3.16 -1.69
N GLY A 19 10.66 -2.06 -0.94
CA GLY A 19 10.43 -0.70 -1.46
C GLY A 19 8.96 -0.32 -1.65
N ILE A 20 8.02 -1.23 -1.36
CA ILE A 20 6.58 -1.00 -1.42
C ILE A 20 6.09 -0.60 -0.02
N PRO A 21 5.46 0.57 0.16
CA PRO A 21 4.79 0.92 1.40
C PRO A 21 3.50 0.11 1.54
N ILE A 22 3.42 -0.72 2.57
CA ILE A 22 2.25 -1.55 2.90
C ILE A 22 1.64 -0.98 4.18
N ARG A 23 0.38 -0.54 4.10
CA ARG A 23 -0.40 -0.09 5.25
C ARG A 23 -1.26 -1.24 5.76
N PHE A 24 -0.92 -1.75 6.94
CA PHE A 24 -1.74 -2.72 7.66
C PHE A 24 -2.78 -1.97 8.48
N VAL A 25 -4.04 -2.35 8.30
CA VAL A 25 -5.15 -1.85 9.09
C VAL A 25 -5.69 -3.02 9.87
N ASP A 26 -5.56 -2.98 11.19
CA ASP A 26 -6.17 -4.02 12.02
C ASP A 26 -7.69 -3.85 12.04
N THR A 27 -8.41 -4.90 11.69
CA THR A 27 -9.86 -4.94 11.87
C THR A 27 -10.09 -5.33 13.33
N ALA A 28 -10.78 -4.49 14.10
CA ALA A 28 -11.31 -4.93 15.39
C ALA A 28 -12.02 -6.28 15.14
N GLY A 29 -11.58 -7.33 15.86
CA GLY A 29 -11.94 -8.72 15.58
C GLY A 29 -13.40 -8.83 15.17
N ILE A 30 -13.66 -9.41 14.00
CA ILE A 30 -15.00 -9.45 13.40
C ILE A 30 -15.76 -10.59 14.03
N ARG A 31 -16.12 -10.45 15.29
CA ARG A 31 -16.98 -11.40 16.00
C ARG A 31 -18.33 -10.76 16.21
N ALA A 32 -19.39 -11.50 15.88
CA ALA A 32 -20.74 -11.11 16.22
C ALA A 32 -20.90 -11.27 17.73
N THR A 33 -21.19 -10.18 18.43
CA THR A 33 -21.32 -10.15 19.88
C THR A 33 -22.50 -9.24 20.24
N GLU A 34 -23.18 -9.56 21.34
CA GLU A 34 -24.43 -8.90 21.78
C GLU A 34 -24.23 -7.46 22.30
N ASP A 35 -22.99 -6.96 22.32
CA ASP A 35 -22.67 -5.62 22.82
C ASP A 35 -22.86 -4.54 21.73
N GLU A 36 -23.70 -3.53 21.97
CA GLU A 36 -24.02 -2.46 20.99
C GLU A 36 -22.75 -1.75 20.47
N VAL A 37 -21.70 -1.71 21.29
CA VAL A 37 -20.43 -1.07 20.95
C VAL A 37 -19.57 -1.93 20.00
N GLU A 38 -19.80 -3.24 19.96
CA GLU A 38 -19.16 -4.16 19.01
C GLU A 38 -19.90 -4.23 17.67
N SER A 39 -21.21 -3.94 17.63
CA SER A 39 -21.95 -3.81 16.36
C SER A 39 -21.39 -2.70 15.45
N ILE A 40 -20.96 -1.58 16.05
CA ILE A 40 -20.22 -0.50 15.37
C ILE A 40 -18.87 -1.01 14.88
N GLY A 41 -18.22 -1.88 15.66
CA GLY A 41 -16.97 -2.56 15.31
C GLY A 41 -17.11 -3.43 14.06
N VAL A 42 -18.16 -4.27 13.99
CA VAL A 42 -18.45 -5.13 12.83
C VAL A 42 -18.74 -4.28 11.59
N GLY A 43 -19.57 -3.24 11.71
CA GLY A 43 -19.86 -2.34 10.60
C GLY A 43 -18.61 -1.61 10.07
N ARG A 44 -17.70 -1.22 10.98
CA ARG A 44 -16.40 -0.62 10.63
C ARG A 44 -15.49 -1.64 9.92
N SER A 45 -15.38 -2.86 10.44
CA SER A 45 -14.57 -3.91 9.83
C SER A 45 -15.07 -4.31 8.44
N ILE A 46 -16.38 -4.35 8.20
CA ILE A 46 -16.95 -4.56 6.86
C ILE A 46 -16.57 -3.43 5.90
N ARG A 47 -16.58 -2.17 6.34
CA ARG A 47 -16.11 -1.04 5.52
C ARG A 47 -14.62 -1.16 5.22
N LEU A 48 -13.79 -1.50 6.21
CA LEU A 48 -12.37 -1.72 6.03
C LEU A 48 -12.09 -2.83 5.01
N ILE A 49 -12.82 -3.95 5.09
CA ILE A 49 -12.76 -5.01 4.07
C ILE A 49 -13.10 -4.44 2.70
N LYS A 50 -14.17 -3.65 2.57
CA LYS A 50 -14.61 -3.02 1.30
C LYS A 50 -13.66 -1.96 0.76
N ASP A 51 -12.88 -1.30 1.60
CA ASP A 51 -11.92 -0.28 1.17
C ASP A 51 -10.52 -0.86 0.95
N ALA A 52 -10.21 -2.05 1.48
CA ALA A 52 -8.89 -2.67 1.35
C ALA A 52 -8.58 -3.11 -0.10
N ASP A 53 -7.34 -2.85 -0.52
CA ASP A 53 -6.80 -3.33 -1.80
C ASP A 53 -6.61 -4.87 -1.80
N MET A 54 -6.27 -5.43 -0.63
CA MET A 54 -6.14 -6.87 -0.40
C MET A 54 -6.55 -7.20 1.05
N CYS A 55 -7.17 -8.36 1.25
CA CYS A 55 -7.51 -8.89 2.57
C CYS A 55 -6.56 -10.03 2.97
N ILE A 56 -6.12 -10.04 4.23
CA ILE A 56 -5.43 -11.19 4.83
C ILE A 56 -6.43 -11.87 5.76
N TRP A 57 -6.90 -13.05 5.36
CA TRP A 57 -7.83 -13.82 6.18
C TRP A 57 -7.05 -14.77 7.08
N MET A 58 -6.99 -14.45 8.37
CA MET A 58 -6.30 -15.29 9.35
C MET A 58 -7.26 -16.29 9.97
N LEU A 59 -6.96 -17.58 9.80
CA LEU A 59 -7.70 -18.70 10.36
C LEU A 59 -6.85 -19.44 11.39
N ASP A 60 -7.45 -19.93 12.47
CA ASP A 60 -6.77 -20.84 13.39
C ASP A 60 -6.75 -22.26 12.82
N SER A 61 -5.57 -22.82 12.57
CA SER A 61 -5.44 -24.18 12.04
C SER A 61 -5.78 -25.27 13.06
N SER A 62 -5.79 -24.95 14.36
CA SER A 62 -6.02 -25.90 15.46
C SER A 62 -7.49 -26.03 15.89
N GLU A 63 -8.37 -25.18 15.36
CA GLU A 63 -9.80 -25.14 15.70
C GLU A 63 -10.67 -25.59 14.50
N PRO A 64 -11.89 -26.11 14.74
CA PRO A 64 -12.83 -26.42 13.67
C PRO A 64 -13.24 -25.14 12.94
N PHE A 65 -13.46 -25.26 11.63
CA PHE A 65 -13.98 -24.17 10.82
C PHE A 65 -15.39 -23.77 11.30
N SER A 66 -15.58 -22.51 11.66
CA SER A 66 -16.82 -22.02 12.26
C SER A 66 -17.81 -21.47 11.23
N ASP A 67 -19.06 -21.24 11.64
CA ASP A 67 -20.04 -20.56 10.80
C ASP A 67 -19.66 -19.08 10.58
N GLU A 68 -18.99 -18.44 11.55
CA GLU A 68 -18.48 -17.07 11.42
C GLU A 68 -17.41 -16.98 10.32
N ASP A 69 -16.52 -17.98 10.23
CA ASP A 69 -15.53 -18.08 9.16
C ASP A 69 -16.19 -18.19 7.79
N ARG A 70 -17.33 -18.90 7.71
CA ARG A 70 -18.12 -19.00 6.47
C ARG A 70 -18.72 -17.65 6.07
N GLU A 71 -19.25 -16.90 7.03
CA GLU A 71 -19.80 -15.56 6.77
C GLU A 71 -18.72 -14.59 6.32
N LEU A 72 -17.56 -14.58 6.98
CA LEU A 72 -16.40 -13.77 6.58
C LEU A 72 -15.89 -14.12 5.20
N TRP A 73 -15.86 -15.40 4.85
CA TRP A 73 -15.48 -15.85 3.52
C TRP A 73 -16.35 -15.24 2.42
N SER A 74 -17.67 -15.09 2.66
CA SER A 74 -18.57 -14.47 1.69
C SER A 74 -18.22 -13.01 1.37
N LEU A 75 -17.55 -12.31 2.30
CA LEU A 75 -17.10 -10.94 2.12
C LEU A 75 -15.69 -10.85 1.54
N ILE A 76 -14.79 -11.74 1.98
CA ILE A 76 -13.37 -11.71 1.61
C ILE A 76 -13.12 -12.36 0.24
N GLY A 77 -13.86 -13.43 -0.09
CA GLY A 77 -13.65 -14.21 -1.30
C GLY A 77 -13.84 -13.43 -2.60
N GLU A 78 -14.59 -12.32 -2.57
CA GLU A 78 -14.80 -11.43 -3.73
C GLU A 78 -13.62 -10.46 -3.98
N LYS A 79 -12.69 -10.34 -3.03
CA LYS A 79 -11.54 -9.42 -3.11
C LYS A 79 -10.23 -10.15 -3.34
N PRO A 80 -9.17 -9.47 -3.80
CA PRO A 80 -7.81 -9.99 -3.69
C PRO A 80 -7.53 -10.37 -2.24
N HIS A 81 -7.12 -11.63 -2.01
CA HIS A 81 -6.94 -12.12 -0.66
C HIS A 81 -5.86 -13.18 -0.54
N VAL A 82 -5.32 -13.30 0.67
CA VAL A 82 -4.43 -14.38 1.10
C VAL A 82 -5.02 -15.03 2.34
N VAL A 83 -5.06 -16.36 2.37
CA VAL A 83 -5.52 -17.13 3.51
C VAL A 83 -4.31 -17.55 4.35
N ALA A 84 -4.24 -17.09 5.59
CA ALA A 84 -3.17 -17.40 6.53
C ALA A 84 -3.68 -18.37 7.61
N LEU A 85 -3.28 -19.64 7.53
CA LEU A 85 -3.54 -20.65 8.55
C LEU A 85 -2.56 -20.49 9.71
N ASN A 86 -2.98 -19.77 10.74
CA ASN A 86 -2.19 -19.45 11.93
C ASN A 86 -2.15 -20.62 12.93
N LYS A 87 -1.23 -20.53 13.90
CA LYS A 87 -0.95 -21.55 14.93
C LYS A 87 -0.49 -22.90 14.37
N SER A 88 0.26 -22.88 13.27
CA SER A 88 0.80 -24.11 12.64
C SER A 88 1.77 -24.90 13.53
N ASP A 89 2.15 -24.35 14.69
CA ASP A 89 2.90 -25.04 15.74
C ASP A 89 2.04 -26.01 16.57
N LEU A 90 0.71 -25.90 16.51
CA LEU A 90 -0.23 -26.80 17.15
C LEU A 90 -0.63 -27.94 16.21
N VAL A 91 -1.24 -28.98 16.78
CA VAL A 91 -1.83 -30.07 15.97
C VAL A 91 -3.03 -29.50 15.21
N PRO A 92 -3.05 -29.56 13.87
CA PRO A 92 -4.14 -29.00 13.09
C PRO A 92 -5.42 -29.83 13.29
N TYR A 93 -6.56 -29.14 13.29
CA TYR A 93 -7.86 -29.79 13.22
C TYR A 93 -8.09 -30.31 11.78
N ASP A 94 -8.87 -31.38 11.63
CA ASP A 94 -9.18 -31.98 10.32
C ASP A 94 -10.20 -31.14 9.53
N ASN A 95 -9.74 -29.99 9.03
CA ASN A 95 -10.51 -29.10 8.15
C ASN A 95 -10.04 -29.18 6.68
N GLU A 96 -9.09 -30.06 6.33
CA GLU A 96 -8.39 -30.01 5.05
C GLU A 96 -9.34 -30.03 3.85
N LYS A 97 -10.37 -30.89 3.90
CA LYS A 97 -11.32 -31.04 2.81
C LYS A 97 -12.17 -29.77 2.62
N LEU A 98 -12.67 -29.21 3.72
CA LEU A 98 -13.51 -28.02 3.70
C LEU A 98 -12.71 -26.79 3.25
N LEU A 99 -11.50 -26.62 3.77
CA LEU A 99 -10.62 -25.52 3.36
C LEU A 99 -10.28 -25.62 1.88
N ARG A 100 -9.96 -26.81 1.36
CA ARG A 100 -9.71 -26.99 -0.09
C ARG A 100 -10.91 -26.64 -0.96
N GLU A 101 -12.13 -26.93 -0.50
CA GLU A 101 -13.35 -26.59 -1.24
C GLU A 101 -13.60 -25.08 -1.24
N ILE A 102 -13.40 -24.42 -0.09
CA ILE A 102 -13.65 -22.98 0.08
C ILE A 102 -12.55 -22.15 -0.60
N THR A 103 -11.28 -22.51 -0.41
CA THR A 103 -10.11 -21.72 -0.81
C THR A 103 -9.44 -22.26 -2.08
N PHE A 104 -10.18 -22.97 -2.93
CA PHE A 104 -9.63 -23.70 -4.09
C PHE A 104 -8.78 -22.83 -5.04
N ASN A 105 -9.15 -21.55 -5.20
CA ASN A 105 -8.45 -20.58 -6.05
C ASN A 105 -7.63 -19.55 -5.27
N SER A 106 -7.45 -19.76 -3.96
CA SER A 106 -6.81 -18.79 -3.08
C SER A 106 -5.36 -19.18 -2.79
N ASN A 107 -4.53 -18.17 -2.57
CA ASN A 107 -3.21 -18.41 -2.02
C ASN A 107 -3.33 -18.72 -0.53
N VAL A 108 -3.04 -19.96 -0.13
CA VAL A 108 -3.08 -20.43 1.26
C VAL A 108 -1.66 -20.59 1.79
N ILE A 109 -1.40 -20.06 2.99
CA ILE A 109 -0.11 -20.18 3.66
C ILE A 109 -0.28 -20.51 5.14
N SER A 110 0.55 -21.43 5.65
CA SER A 110 0.59 -21.74 7.08
C SER A 110 1.63 -20.89 7.79
N ILE A 111 1.25 -20.32 8.93
CA ILE A 111 2.11 -19.48 9.76
C ILE A 111 1.99 -19.85 11.24
N SER A 112 3.03 -19.56 12.01
CA SER A 112 2.94 -19.49 13.47
C SER A 112 3.33 -18.07 13.88
N ALA A 113 2.32 -17.23 14.13
CA ALA A 113 2.55 -15.86 14.57
C ALA A 113 3.35 -15.80 15.88
N LEU A 114 3.09 -16.75 16.80
CA LEU A 114 3.80 -16.83 18.08
C LEU A 114 5.30 -17.09 17.91
N ASN A 115 5.66 -18.00 17.00
CA ASN A 115 7.05 -18.36 16.73
C ASN A 115 7.67 -17.53 15.61
N SER A 116 6.95 -16.55 15.06
CA SER A 116 7.33 -15.77 13.87
C SER A 116 7.70 -16.62 12.65
N GLN A 117 7.13 -17.83 12.53
CA GLN A 117 7.40 -18.74 11.41
C GLN A 117 6.43 -18.48 10.26
N GLY A 118 6.93 -18.48 9.03
CA GLY A 118 6.13 -18.27 7.81
C GLY A 118 5.72 -16.80 7.56
N ILE A 119 6.02 -15.88 8.48
CA ILE A 119 5.71 -14.45 8.32
C ILE A 119 6.45 -13.84 7.13
N GLU A 120 7.71 -14.21 6.91
CA GLU A 120 8.47 -13.71 5.77
C GLU A 120 7.88 -14.21 4.45
N ASN A 121 7.51 -15.49 4.40
CA ASN A 121 6.83 -16.08 3.25
C ASN A 121 5.48 -15.40 2.98
N LEU A 122 4.74 -15.02 4.02
CA LEU A 122 3.49 -14.26 3.91
C LEU A 122 3.75 -12.88 3.28
N LYS A 123 4.77 -12.15 3.73
CA LYS A 123 5.15 -10.84 3.14
C LYS A 123 5.55 -10.97 1.67
N GLU A 124 6.36 -11.96 1.33
CA GLU A 124 6.74 -12.24 -0.06
C GLU A 124 5.53 -12.55 -0.94
N LEU A 125 4.59 -13.34 -0.43
CA LEU A 125 3.37 -13.70 -1.14
C LEU A 125 2.48 -12.48 -1.40
N ILE A 126 2.29 -11.63 -0.39
CA ILE A 126 1.54 -10.36 -0.52
C ILE A 126 2.18 -9.51 -1.62
N VAL A 127 3.49 -9.28 -1.56
CA VAL A 127 4.17 -8.49 -2.58
C VAL A 127 4.05 -9.13 -3.95
N LYS A 128 4.27 -10.44 -4.08
CA LYS A 128 4.17 -11.14 -5.36
C LYS A 128 2.79 -10.99 -5.99
N ASP A 129 1.73 -11.12 -5.20
CA ASP A 129 0.36 -11.02 -5.69
C ASP A 129 0.02 -9.58 -6.13
N PHE A 130 0.47 -8.57 -5.38
CA PHE A 130 0.36 -7.16 -5.78
C PHE A 130 1.21 -6.82 -7.03
N VAL A 131 2.33 -7.52 -7.22
CA VAL A 131 3.32 -7.24 -8.27
C VAL A 131 3.05 -8.03 -9.56
N ASN A 132 2.16 -9.03 -9.54
CA ASN A 132 1.84 -9.93 -10.67
C ASN A 132 1.23 -9.19 -11.89
N GLY A 133 2.09 -8.45 -12.58
CA GLY A 133 1.83 -7.72 -13.82
C GLY A 133 2.97 -6.78 -14.20
N ASN A 134 3.70 -6.23 -13.21
CA ASN A 134 4.85 -5.36 -13.46
C ASN A 134 6.03 -5.88 -12.65
N THR A 135 7.04 -6.40 -13.35
CA THR A 135 8.37 -6.65 -12.77
C THR A 135 8.78 -5.50 -11.87
N LEU A 136 9.20 -5.78 -10.63
CA LEU A 136 9.95 -4.87 -9.75
C LEU A 136 11.35 -4.59 -10.32
N GLY A 137 11.41 -4.19 -11.60
CA GLY A 137 12.58 -3.59 -12.21
C GLY A 137 12.66 -2.16 -11.74
N GLY A 138 13.26 -1.95 -10.57
CA GLY A 138 13.72 -0.62 -10.14
C GLY A 138 12.62 0.40 -9.89
N SER A 139 11.46 0.01 -9.32
CA SER A 139 10.52 0.98 -8.78
C SER A 139 11.12 1.60 -7.52
N TYR A 140 11.97 2.61 -7.70
CA TYR A 140 12.28 3.56 -6.64
C TYR A 140 10.94 4.04 -6.08
N GLY A 141 10.76 4.07 -4.76
CA GLY A 141 9.53 4.56 -4.14
C GLY A 141 9.28 6.03 -4.51
N VAL A 142 8.60 6.25 -5.63
CA VAL A 142 8.30 7.58 -6.16
C VAL A 142 7.04 8.08 -5.44
N THR A 143 7.16 9.16 -4.69
CA THR A 143 6.00 9.81 -4.07
C THR A 143 5.01 10.32 -5.14
N SER A 144 3.72 10.46 -4.82
CA SER A 144 2.74 11.04 -5.76
C SER A 144 3.16 12.42 -6.29
N ARG A 145 3.94 13.19 -5.52
CA ARG A 145 4.53 14.46 -5.96
C ARG A 145 5.59 14.25 -7.05
N GLN A 146 6.55 13.35 -6.82
CA GLN A 146 7.58 13.04 -7.80
C GLN A 146 7.01 12.40 -9.07
N MET A 147 5.95 11.59 -8.95
CA MET A 147 5.28 11.00 -10.09
C MET A 147 4.63 12.08 -10.98
N ARG A 148 4.00 13.09 -10.37
CA ARG A 148 3.48 14.26 -11.11
C ARG A 148 4.59 15.04 -11.79
N GLY A 149 5.71 15.31 -11.10
CA GLY A 149 6.85 16.02 -11.69
C GLY A 149 7.48 15.27 -12.87
N ILE A 150 7.67 13.95 -12.74
CA ILE A 150 8.18 13.11 -13.85
C ILE A 150 7.20 13.12 -15.02
N SER A 151 5.89 12.95 -14.76
CA SER A 151 4.89 12.97 -15.83
C SER A 151 4.84 14.31 -16.55
N ALA A 152 4.90 15.43 -15.81
CA ALA A 152 4.92 16.76 -16.39
C ALA A 152 6.18 16.98 -17.25
N ALA A 153 7.35 16.53 -16.79
CA ALA A 153 8.59 16.60 -17.55
C ALA A 153 8.51 15.81 -18.86
N ILE A 154 7.96 14.59 -18.82
CA ILE A 154 7.76 13.76 -20.02
C ILE A 154 6.84 14.47 -21.01
N SER A 155 5.69 14.99 -20.56
CA SER A 155 4.75 15.70 -21.42
C SER A 155 5.39 16.92 -22.10
N ALA A 156 6.18 17.70 -21.35
CA ALA A 156 6.88 18.86 -21.88
C ALA A 156 7.97 18.48 -22.91
N LEU A 157 8.72 17.40 -22.67
CA LEU A 157 9.70 16.88 -23.64
C LEU A 157 9.05 16.35 -24.92
N VAL A 158 7.89 15.70 -24.81
CA VAL A 158 7.11 15.27 -25.97
C VAL A 158 6.65 16.48 -26.78
N ALA A 159 6.12 17.52 -26.12
CA ALA A 159 5.73 18.76 -26.79
C ALA A 159 6.93 19.46 -27.48
N ALA A 160 8.10 19.47 -26.84
CA ALA A 160 9.33 19.99 -27.44
C ALA A 160 9.72 19.22 -28.72
N ARG A 161 9.70 17.88 -28.65
CA ARG A 161 9.96 17.01 -29.80
C ARG A 161 8.99 17.30 -30.94
N ASP A 162 7.69 17.36 -30.65
CA ASP A 162 6.66 17.54 -31.67
C ASP A 162 6.78 18.92 -32.34
N THR A 163 7.13 19.95 -31.56
CA THR A 163 7.41 21.31 -32.06
C THR A 163 8.62 21.34 -33.01
N LEU A 164 9.70 20.64 -32.65
CA LEU A 164 10.90 20.51 -33.50
C LEU A 164 10.62 19.74 -34.79
N VAL A 165 9.86 18.65 -34.71
CA VAL A 165 9.45 17.85 -35.88
C VAL A 165 8.55 18.66 -36.81
N ALA A 166 7.61 19.42 -36.25
CA ALA A 166 6.70 20.27 -37.00
C ALA A 166 7.34 21.58 -37.50
N LYS A 167 8.61 21.86 -37.15
CA LYS A 167 9.35 23.08 -37.50
C LYS A 167 8.60 24.38 -37.16
N ILE A 168 7.88 24.37 -36.04
CA ILE A 168 7.03 25.50 -35.61
C ILE A 168 7.86 26.67 -35.06
N GLY A 169 9.10 26.40 -34.64
CA GLY A 169 10.07 27.42 -34.22
C GLY A 169 10.89 26.98 -33.01
N ASP A 170 12.18 27.29 -33.01
CA ASP A 170 13.12 26.88 -31.97
C ASP A 170 12.79 27.49 -30.60
N ASP A 171 12.19 28.69 -30.59
CA ASP A 171 11.77 29.39 -29.36
C ASP A 171 10.67 28.64 -28.60
N VAL A 172 9.72 28.03 -29.32
CA VAL A 172 8.63 27.24 -28.72
C VAL A 172 9.17 25.94 -28.15
N ALA A 173 10.11 25.30 -28.85
CA ALA A 173 10.79 24.11 -28.36
C ALA A 173 11.63 24.42 -27.11
N LEU A 174 12.31 25.57 -27.06
CA LEU A 174 13.06 26.04 -25.89
C LEU A 174 12.16 26.29 -24.68
N ALA A 175 10.95 26.82 -24.88
CA ALA A 175 9.97 26.98 -23.82
C ALA A 175 9.56 25.62 -23.24
N CYS A 176 9.22 24.65 -24.09
CA CYS A 176 8.86 23.30 -23.64
C CYS A 176 10.02 22.58 -22.91
N ILE A 177 11.27 22.77 -23.35
CA ILE A 177 12.45 22.22 -22.66
C ILE A 177 12.63 22.90 -21.29
N SER A 178 12.36 24.20 -21.20
CA SER A 178 12.43 24.94 -19.93
C SER A 178 11.39 24.44 -18.93
N ASP A 179 10.17 24.16 -19.39
CA ASP A 179 9.11 23.56 -18.56
C ASP A 179 9.50 22.18 -18.05
N ALA A 180 10.09 21.33 -18.90
CA ALA A 180 10.61 20.03 -18.50
C ALA A 180 11.70 20.16 -17.42
N ARG A 181 12.58 21.15 -17.54
CA ARG A 181 13.64 21.41 -16.55
C ARG A 181 13.07 21.82 -15.20
N VAL A 182 12.04 22.67 -15.16
CA VAL A 182 11.37 23.07 -13.92
C VAL A 182 10.72 21.87 -13.24
N ALA A 183 9.98 21.06 -14.00
CA ALA A 183 9.34 19.86 -13.48
C ALA A 183 10.37 18.84 -12.92
N LEU A 184 11.55 18.71 -13.55
CA LEU A 184 12.64 17.88 -13.03
C LEU A 184 13.32 18.47 -11.79
N ALA A 185 13.44 19.79 -11.70
CA ALA A 185 13.99 20.46 -10.51
C ALA A 185 13.12 20.19 -9.27
N GLU A 186 11.80 20.22 -9.43
CA GLU A 186 10.85 19.84 -8.37
C GLU A 186 11.02 18.38 -7.92
N VAL A 187 11.28 17.46 -8.85
CA VAL A 187 11.50 16.03 -8.54
C VAL A 187 12.74 15.84 -7.67
N ILE A 188 13.78 16.64 -7.89
CA ILE A 188 15.06 16.61 -7.17
C ILE A 188 14.99 17.41 -5.85
N GLY A 189 13.90 18.17 -5.61
CA GLY A 189 13.78 19.07 -4.46
C GLY A 189 14.66 20.31 -4.57
N ALA A 190 15.10 20.65 -5.79
CA ALA A 190 15.79 21.89 -6.07
C ALA A 190 14.74 22.98 -6.28
N ASP A 191 14.22 23.55 -5.20
CA ASP A 191 13.38 24.75 -5.26
C ASP A 191 14.24 25.92 -5.78
N SER A 192 14.14 26.13 -7.09
CA SER A 192 14.99 27.03 -7.87
C SER A 192 14.68 28.52 -7.71
N THR A 193 13.87 28.92 -6.73
CA THR A 193 13.65 30.33 -6.38
C THR A 193 14.39 30.77 -5.12
N GLU A 194 14.41 29.99 -4.03
CA GLU A 194 15.13 30.41 -2.81
C GLU A 194 16.66 30.28 -2.96
N ASP A 195 17.14 29.24 -3.63
CA ASP A 195 18.58 29.04 -3.84
C ASP A 195 19.18 30.02 -4.85
N LEU A 196 18.39 30.47 -5.83
CA LEU A 196 18.80 31.49 -6.79
C LEU A 196 18.83 32.88 -6.12
N VAL A 197 17.81 33.19 -5.31
CA VAL A 197 17.75 34.42 -4.51
C VAL A 197 18.91 34.46 -3.52
N ASN A 198 19.18 33.38 -2.79
CA ASN A 198 20.31 33.29 -1.86
C ASN A 198 21.67 33.38 -2.55
N ARG A 199 21.81 32.92 -3.81
CA ARG A 199 23.03 33.11 -4.60
C ARG A 199 23.19 34.56 -5.07
N ILE A 200 22.11 35.18 -5.56
CA ILE A 200 22.08 36.60 -5.96
C ILE A 200 22.44 37.49 -4.75
N PHE A 201 21.91 37.21 -3.56
CA PHE A 201 22.23 37.97 -2.34
C PHE A 201 23.58 37.62 -1.69
N LYS A 202 24.19 36.48 -2.02
CA LYS A 202 25.56 36.16 -1.60
C LYS A 202 26.62 36.95 -2.36
N ASP A 203 26.35 37.26 -3.62
CA ASP A 203 27.25 38.02 -4.49
C ASP A 203 27.02 39.54 -4.40
N PHE A 204 25.85 39.97 -3.89
CA PHE A 204 25.63 41.36 -3.45
C PHE A 204 26.12 41.53 -2.01
N CYS A 205 27.41 41.86 -1.87
CA CYS A 205 27.90 42.54 -0.66
C CYS A 205 27.11 43.84 -0.45
N VAL A 206 26.03 43.79 0.33
CA VAL A 206 25.52 44.97 1.03
C VAL A 206 26.47 45.19 2.21
N GLY A 207 27.57 45.89 1.94
CA GLY A 207 28.50 46.31 2.98
C GLY A 207 27.83 47.31 3.91
N LYS A 208 28.14 47.20 5.21
CA LYS A 208 27.83 48.15 6.31
C LYS A 208 26.46 48.81 6.32
#